data_AF-F8QX05-F1
#
_entry.id   AF-F8QX05-F1
#
_cell.length_a   1.000
_cell.length_b   1.000
_cell.length_c   1.000
_cell.angle_alpha   90.00
_cell.angle_beta   90.00
_cell.angle_gamma   90.00
#
_symmetry.space_group_name_H-M   'P 1'
#
loop_
_entity.id
_entity.type
_entity.pdbx_description
1 polymer ?
#
loop_
_entity_poly.entity_id
_entity_poly.type
_entity_poly.pdbx_seq_one_letter_code
_entity_poly.pdbx_strand_id
1 'polypeptide(L)'
;MDTANLQNSPLIRPQTPPSLPPSPPPSTANETTRDQRIQVHTLRNIGFTYKQIHQQLGLTYDQVQYAVNHQVTLQKRKGRPSKLTLEDIN
;
A
#
# COMPACT_ATOMS: atom_id res chain seq x y z
N MET A 1 44.68 27.67 -43.36
CA MET A 1 43.41 27.63 -44.10
C MET A 1 42.64 26.44 -43.55
N ASP A 2 41.81 26.77 -42.57
CA ASP A 2 40.96 25.89 -41.76
C ASP A 2 39.89 25.12 -42.55
N THR A 3 39.29 24.17 -41.83
CA THR A 3 38.01 23.46 -42.06
C THR A 3 38.11 22.23 -42.98
N ALA A 4 37.52 21.08 -42.70
CA ALA A 4 36.30 20.82 -41.93
C ALA A 4 36.36 19.49 -41.17
N ASN A 5 36.08 19.55 -39.88
CA ASN A 5 35.72 18.40 -39.06
C ASN A 5 34.22 18.13 -39.28
N LEU A 6 33.89 17.12 -40.08
CA LEU A 6 32.51 16.72 -40.35
C LEU A 6 31.99 15.86 -39.19
N GLN A 7 31.34 16.57 -38.27
CA GLN A 7 30.42 16.15 -37.24
C GLN A 7 29.58 14.90 -37.61
N ASN A 8 29.98 13.73 -37.11
CA ASN A 8 29.10 12.56 -37.03
C ASN A 8 28.31 12.65 -35.72
N SER A 9 27.16 13.34 -35.75
CA SER A 9 26.17 13.28 -34.66
C SER A 9 25.16 12.17 -34.96
N PRO A 10 25.04 11.12 -34.12
CA PRO A 10 23.97 10.15 -34.29
C PRO A 10 22.63 10.82 -33.96
N LEU A 11 21.65 10.69 -34.85
CA LEU A 11 20.26 11.07 -34.64
C LEU A 11 19.72 10.33 -33.40
N ILE A 12 19.62 11.02 -32.27
CA ILE A 12 18.93 10.49 -31.08
C ILE A 12 17.44 10.45 -31.41
N ARG A 13 16.90 9.25 -31.64
CA ARG A 13 15.46 9.04 -31.74
C ARG A 13 14.83 9.34 -30.37
N PRO A 14 13.74 10.13 -30.28
CA PRO A 14 13.03 10.31 -29.02
C PRO A 14 12.47 8.96 -28.59
N GLN A 15 13.02 8.40 -27.52
CA GLN A 15 12.51 7.16 -26.93
C GLN A 15 11.16 7.49 -26.30
N THR A 16 10.09 6.86 -26.79
CA THR A 16 8.79 6.91 -26.14
C THR A 16 8.96 6.28 -24.74
N PRO A 17 8.54 6.93 -23.64
CA PRO A 17 8.67 6.33 -22.32
C PRO A 17 7.93 4.99 -22.31
N PRO A 18 8.51 3.93 -21.71
CA PRO A 18 7.87 2.63 -21.66
C PRO A 18 6.51 2.77 -20.96
N SER A 19 5.46 2.35 -21.65
CA SER A 19 4.09 2.31 -21.12
C SER A 19 4.11 1.52 -19.81
N LEU A 20 3.90 2.22 -18.68
CA LEU A 20 3.81 1.59 -17.37
C LEU A 20 2.70 0.53 -17.40
N PRO A 21 2.88 -0.64 -16.75
CA PRO A 21 1.81 -1.61 -16.64
C PRO A 21 0.60 -0.96 -15.95
N PRO A 22 -0.63 -1.33 -16.33
CA PRO A 22 -1.83 -0.82 -15.66
C PRO A 22 -1.72 -1.13 -14.16
N SER A 23 -1.90 -0.09 -13.32
CA SER A 23 -1.92 -0.26 -11.87
C SER A 23 -2.98 -1.32 -11.50
N PRO A 24 -2.71 -2.22 -10.54
CA PRO A 24 -3.72 -3.13 -10.06
C PRO A 24 -4.96 -2.35 -9.59
N PRO A 25 -6.17 -2.94 -9.71
CA PRO A 25 -7.38 -2.29 -9.25
C PRO A 25 -7.23 -1.94 -7.76
N PRO A 26 -7.74 -0.77 -7.32
CA PRO A 26 -7.71 -0.41 -5.91
C PRO A 26 -8.37 -1.52 -5.10
N SER A 27 -7.66 -2.01 -4.09
CA SER A 27 -8.19 -2.98 -3.14
C SER A 27 -9.49 -2.41 -2.56
N THR A 28 -10.60 -3.12 -2.75
CA THR A 28 -11.91 -2.76 -2.18
C THR A 28 -11.95 -2.93 -0.66
N ALA A 29 -10.92 -3.52 -0.07
CA ALA A 29 -10.80 -3.59 1.38
C ALA A 29 -10.46 -2.20 1.92
N ASN A 30 -11.46 -1.56 2.54
CA ASN A 30 -11.32 -0.38 3.41
C ASN A 30 -10.45 -0.65 4.67
N GLU A 31 -9.64 -1.71 4.67
CA GLU A 31 -8.81 -2.10 5.80
C GLU A 31 -7.49 -1.31 5.78
N THR A 32 -7.14 -0.72 6.91
CA THR A 32 -5.83 -0.07 7.10
C THR A 32 -4.72 -1.11 7.06
N THR A 33 -3.62 -0.79 6.38
CA THR A 33 -2.42 -1.64 6.32
C THR A 33 -1.79 -1.79 7.70
N ARG A 34 -0.90 -2.77 7.84
CA ARG A 34 -0.13 -2.97 9.08
C ARG A 34 0.66 -1.71 9.45
N ASP A 35 1.36 -1.11 8.50
CA ASP A 35 2.20 0.07 8.74
C ASP A 35 1.37 1.29 9.14
N GLN A 36 0.22 1.48 8.49
CA GLN A 36 -0.74 2.52 8.88
C GLN A 36 -1.22 2.33 10.32
N ARG A 37 -1.51 1.09 10.74
CA ARG A 37 -1.87 0.81 12.15
C ARG A 37 -0.72 1.11 13.11
N ILE A 38 0.51 0.73 12.76
CA ILE A 38 1.71 1.08 13.58
C ILE A 38 1.81 2.59 13.76
N GLN A 39 1.68 3.35 12.67
CA GLN A 39 1.72 4.82 12.70
C GLN A 39 0.58 5.42 13.54
N VAL A 40 -0.66 4.95 13.37
CA VAL A 40 -1.81 5.38 14.17
C VAL A 40 -1.56 5.15 15.66
N HIS A 41 -1.11 3.96 16.05
CA HIS A 41 -0.80 3.63 17.44
C HIS A 41 0.35 4.48 18.00
N THR A 42 1.37 4.73 17.19
CA THR A 42 2.51 5.58 17.57
C THR A 42 2.04 7.01 17.85
N LEU A 43 1.28 7.61 16.94
CA LEU A 43 0.72 8.96 17.10
C LEU A 43 -0.25 9.02 18.29
N ARG A 44 -1.04 7.96 18.49
CA ARG A 44 -1.94 7.88 19.64
C ARG A 44 -1.19 7.86 20.97
N ASN A 45 -0.09 7.11 21.05
CA ASN A 45 0.77 7.05 22.24
C ASN A 45 1.45 8.38 22.54
N ILE A 46 1.77 9.17 21.50
CA ILE A 46 2.32 10.53 21.63
C ILE A 46 1.23 11.53 22.08
N GLY A 47 -0.05 11.15 22.07
CA GLY A 47 -1.17 11.96 22.55
C GLY A 47 -1.96 12.67 21.45
N PHE A 48 -1.75 12.34 20.18
CA PHE A 48 -2.52 12.94 19.09
C PHE A 48 -3.99 12.52 19.17
N THR A 49 -4.87 13.45 18.78
CA THR A 49 -6.30 13.22 18.64
C THR A 49 -6.62 12.53 17.31
N TYR A 50 -7.79 11.87 17.22
CA TYR A 50 -8.18 11.17 15.99
C TYR A 50 -8.29 12.13 14.79
N LYS A 51 -8.71 13.38 15.06
CA LYS A 51 -8.77 14.45 14.06
C LYS A 51 -7.40 14.70 13.42
N GLN A 52 -6.38 14.87 14.26
CA GLN A 52 -5.01 15.11 13.79
C GLN A 52 -4.44 13.91 13.05
N ILE A 53 -4.70 12.69 13.55
CA ILE A 53 -4.18 11.46 12.94
C ILE A 53 -4.76 11.23 11.54
N HIS A 54 -6.08 11.40 11.36
CA HIS A 54 -6.70 11.20 10.04
C HIS A 54 -6.22 12.25 9.03
N GLN A 55 -5.98 13.49 9.47
CA GLN A 55 -5.42 14.55 8.64
C GLN A 55 -3.97 14.25 8.23
N GLN A 56 -3.16 13.72 9.15
CA GLN A 56 -1.75 13.41 8.89
C GLN A 56 -1.56 12.20 7.97
N LEU A 57 -2.39 11.17 8.11
CA LEU A 57 -2.23 9.88 7.40
C LEU A 57 -3.14 9.72 6.17
N GLY A 58 -4.07 10.66 5.95
CA GLY A 58 -5.05 10.57 4.85
C GLY A 58 -6.05 9.42 5.00
N LEU A 59 -6.26 8.94 6.23
CA LEU A 59 -7.24 7.90 6.56
C LEU A 59 -8.60 8.52 6.85
N THR A 60 -9.67 7.72 6.81
CA THR A 60 -10.98 8.15 7.32
C THR A 60 -11.00 8.13 8.85
N TYR A 61 -11.92 8.88 9.45
CA TYR A 61 -12.09 8.89 10.90
C TYR A 61 -12.40 7.48 11.44
N ASP A 62 -13.28 6.74 10.75
CA ASP A 62 -13.65 5.36 11.12
C ASP A 62 -12.47 4.41 11.04
N GLN A 63 -11.58 4.57 10.05
CA GLN A 63 -10.36 3.78 9.93
C GLN A 63 -9.41 4.03 11.10
N VAL A 64 -9.24 5.30 11.51
CA VAL A 64 -8.43 5.65 12.69
C VAL A 64 -9.04 5.06 13.95
N GLN A 65 -10.35 5.22 14.16
CA GLN A 65 -11.05 4.65 15.30
C GLN A 65 -10.93 3.12 15.35
N TYR A 66 -11.13 2.46 14.20
CA TYR A 66 -10.96 1.02 14.08
C TYR A 66 -9.52 0.61 14.41
N ALA A 67 -8.51 1.28 13.85
CA ALA A 67 -7.11 0.97 14.07
C ALA A 67 -6.69 1.10 15.53
N VAL A 68 -7.17 2.11 16.26
CA VAL A 68 -6.89 2.30 17.70
C VAL A 68 -7.52 1.19 18.54
N ASN A 69 -8.75 0.77 18.22
CA ASN A 69 -9.49 -0.24 18.99
C ASN A 69 -9.07 -1.69 18.70
N HIS A 70 -8.29 -1.92 17.64
CA HIS A 70 -7.87 -3.26 17.22
C HIS A 70 -6.36 -3.44 17.33
N GLN A 71 -5.93 -4.70 17.40
CA GLN A 71 -4.52 -5.05 17.40
C GLN A 71 -3.83 -4.58 16.11
N VAL A 72 -2.58 -4.16 16.24
CA VAL A 72 -1.73 -3.73 15.11
C VAL A 72 -1.50 -4.88 14.13
N THR A 73 -1.33 -6.10 14.63
CA THR A 73 -1.21 -7.31 13.81
C THR A 73 -2.56 -7.77 13.31
N LEU A 74 -2.71 -7.86 11.98
CA LEU A 74 -3.91 -8.41 11.36
C LEU A 74 -4.18 -9.83 11.87
N GLN A 75 -5.42 -10.11 12.26
CA GLN A 75 -5.84 -11.48 12.55
C GLN A 75 -5.90 -12.27 11.25
N LYS A 76 -5.25 -13.44 11.22
CA LYS A 76 -5.37 -14.36 10.08
C LYS A 76 -6.83 -14.77 9.95
N ARG A 77 -7.42 -14.53 8.78
CA ARG A 77 -8.78 -14.99 8.50
C ARG A 77 -8.83 -16.51 8.67
N LYS A 78 -9.80 -17.00 9.43
CA LYS A 78 -10.07 -18.44 9.49
C LYS A 78 -10.46 -18.86 8.07
N GLY A 79 -9.67 -19.78 7.50
CA GLY A 79 -9.95 -20.32 6.17
C GLY A 79 -11.28 -21.08 6.17
N ARG A 80 -11.67 -21.57 4.99
CA ARG A 80 -12.83 -22.47 4.90
C ARG A 80 -12.55 -23.72 5.77
N PRO A 81 -13.48 -24.13 6.65
CA PRO A 81 -13.30 -25.35 7.42
C PRO A 81 -13.22 -26.58 6.49
N SER A 82 -12.54 -27.63 6.97
CA SER A 82 -12.51 -28.92 6.27
C SER A 82 -13.92 -29.46 6.09
N LYS A 83 -14.15 -30.15 4.96
CA LYS A 83 -15.40 -30.87 4.72
C LYS A 83 -15.44 -32.23 5.42
N LEU A 84 -14.26 -32.81 5.68
CA LEU A 84 -14.11 -34.10 6.34
C LEU A 84 -14.10 -33.88 7.86
N THR A 85 -14.96 -34.60 8.57
CA THR A 85 -14.99 -34.60 10.04
C THR A 85 -14.11 -35.74 10.56
N LEU A 86 -13.72 -35.69 11.85
CA LEU A 86 -12.86 -36.71 12.49
C LEU A 86 -13.47 -38.12 12.46
N GLU A 87 -14.79 -38.19 12.43
CA GLU A 87 -15.60 -39.41 12.31
C GLU A 87 -15.47 -40.09 10.94
N ASP A 88 -15.20 -39.35 9.86
CA ASP A 88 -15.01 -39.90 8.52
C ASP A 88 -13.60 -40.49 8.27
N ILE A 89 -12.68 -40.34 9.25
CA ILE A 89 -11.27 -40.74 9.15
C ILE A 89 -11.04 -42.18 9.66
N ASN A 90 -12.03 -42.78 10.32
CA ASN A 90 -11.97 -44.14 10.90
C ASN A 90 -12.65 -45.19 10.01
#